data_AF-A0A9Q0CH38-F1
#
_entry.id   AF-A0A9Q0CH38-F1
#
_cell.length_a   1.000
_cell.length_b   1.000
_cell.length_c   1.000
_cell.angle_alpha   90.00
_cell.angle_beta   90.00
_cell.angle_gamma   90.00
#
_symmetry.space_group_name_H-M   'P 1'
#
loop_
_entity.id
_entity.type
_entity.pdbx_description
1 polymer ?
#
loop_
_entity_poly.entity_id
_entity_poly.type
_entity_poly.pdbx_seq_one_letter_code
_entity_poly.pdbx_strand_id
1 'polypeptide(L)'
;MEFLVRTVPATPSPFHPRRTRTRASFICRSQSRPPHSRGKERLEPELLPNARRRKRDPDWTSGGFSLGIDLGNVKTGLALGMGLGLPRPLTVLRMSGKELEVRLIELAQKEDADELIVGLPQALDGTETHQSHKVRGFVRKLAVRAADNGLRVYLQDEHGTSKDALNYMIDIGVKKSARRAQSDAYSAVMVLERYFEMRGWGVELVLPDQPELRQKLKAGVQSKKEDDLWKDDDKSGGNFFGLF
;
A
#
# COMPACT_ATOMS: atom_id res chain seq x y z
N MET A 1 -8.31 -1.07 -26.19
CA MET A 1 -8.15 -0.01 -25.17
C MET A 1 -7.01 -0.45 -24.26
N GLU A 2 -5.81 0.08 -24.51
CA GLU A 2 -4.60 -0.22 -23.74
C GLU A 2 -4.48 0.76 -22.57
N PHE A 3 -4.38 0.23 -21.35
CA PHE A 3 -4.21 1.02 -20.12
C PHE A 3 -2.72 1.16 -19.80
N LEU A 4 -2.32 2.33 -19.30
CA LEU A 4 -0.93 2.57 -18.89
C LEU A 4 -0.68 2.03 -17.48
N VAL A 5 -0.24 0.78 -17.39
CA VAL A 5 0.24 0.17 -16.14
C VAL A 5 1.66 0.67 -15.85
N ARG A 6 1.85 1.38 -14.74
CA ARG A 6 3.19 1.78 -14.27
C ARG A 6 3.59 0.89 -13.10
N THR A 7 4.45 -0.08 -13.36
CA THR A 7 5.01 -0.95 -12.33
C THR A 7 6.08 -0.21 -11.53
N VAL A 8 6.10 -0.43 -10.22
CA VAL A 8 7.26 -0.07 -9.40
C VAL A 8 8.20 -1.26 -9.40
N PRO A 9 9.43 -1.15 -9.93
CA PRO A 9 10.33 -2.28 -9.94
C PRO A 9 10.70 -2.69 -8.51
N ALA A 10 10.44 -3.95 -8.18
CA ALA A 10 11.04 -4.62 -7.04
C ALA A 10 12.53 -4.80 -7.33
N THR A 11 13.40 -4.20 -6.52
CA THR A 11 14.79 -4.66 -6.45
C THR A 11 14.80 -5.89 -5.54
N PRO A 12 15.28 -7.07 -5.98
CA PRO A 12 15.44 -8.19 -5.07
C PRO A 12 16.46 -7.79 -4.01
N SER A 13 16.02 -7.69 -2.76
CA SER A 13 16.94 -7.65 -1.62
C SER A 13 17.43 -9.07 -1.40
N PRO A 14 18.76 -9.31 -1.31
CA PRO A 14 19.25 -10.63 -0.96
C PRO A 14 18.89 -10.91 0.50
N PHE A 15 17.97 -11.86 0.69
CA PHE A 15 17.69 -12.51 1.96
C PHE A 15 19.01 -13.11 2.47
N HIS A 16 19.67 -12.47 3.44
CA HIS A 16 20.90 -12.97 4.04
C HIS A 16 20.54 -13.81 5.28
N PRO A 17 20.71 -15.14 5.27
CA PRO A 17 20.78 -15.89 6.51
C PRO A 17 22.06 -15.47 7.26
N ARG A 18 21.93 -15.14 8.54
CA ARG A 18 23.09 -14.85 9.41
C ARG A 18 24.03 -16.05 9.39
N ARG A 19 25.26 -15.86 8.90
CA ARG A 19 26.37 -16.79 9.12
C ARG A 19 27.64 -16.07 9.55
N THR A 20 28.31 -16.77 10.45
CA THR A 20 29.46 -16.43 11.27
C THR A 20 30.69 -16.03 10.47
N ARG A 21 31.47 -15.12 11.07
CA ARG A 21 32.78 -14.64 10.62
C ARG A 21 33.75 -15.78 10.32
N THR A 22 34.29 -15.81 9.10
CA THR A 22 35.67 -16.24 8.87
C THR A 22 36.28 -15.39 7.75
N ARG A 23 37.47 -14.85 8.03
CA ARG A 23 38.28 -14.02 7.12
C ARG A 23 38.83 -14.88 5.97
N ALA A 24 38.67 -14.43 4.73
CA ALA A 24 39.60 -14.74 3.65
C ALA A 24 39.59 -13.61 2.62
N SER A 25 40.76 -13.01 2.45
CA SER A 25 41.09 -11.97 1.49
C SER A 25 41.29 -12.56 0.09
N PHE A 26 40.52 -12.09 -0.89
CA PHE A 26 40.84 -12.24 -2.31
C PHE A 26 40.48 -10.97 -3.07
N ILE A 27 41.52 -10.30 -3.58
CA ILE A 27 41.44 -9.25 -4.59
C ILE A 27 41.59 -9.95 -5.94
N CYS A 28 40.62 -9.86 -6.85
CA CYS A 28 40.90 -9.81 -8.30
C CYS A 28 39.69 -9.44 -9.16
N ARG A 29 39.96 -8.53 -10.09
CA ARG A 29 39.30 -8.25 -11.39
C ARG A 29 37.92 -7.61 -11.41
N SER A 30 37.97 -6.34 -11.81
CA SER A 30 36.98 -5.60 -12.60
C SER A 30 36.11 -6.51 -13.48
N GLN A 31 34.87 -6.74 -13.05
CA GLN A 31 33.81 -7.13 -13.95
C GLN A 31 32.89 -5.91 -14.13
N SER A 32 32.75 -5.55 -15.39
CA SER A 32 31.94 -4.48 -15.95
C SER A 32 30.63 -4.25 -15.21
N ARG A 33 30.37 -2.99 -14.85
CA ARG A 33 29.06 -2.51 -14.41
C ARG A 33 28.02 -2.95 -15.46
N PRO A 34 26.87 -3.52 -15.06
CA PRO A 34 25.84 -3.88 -16.01
C PRO A 34 25.36 -2.60 -16.72
N PRO A 35 25.06 -2.66 -18.02
CA PRO A 35 24.68 -1.50 -18.80
C PRO A 35 23.42 -0.87 -18.17
N HIS A 36 23.47 0.45 -17.99
CA HIS A 36 22.32 1.26 -17.61
C HIS A 36 21.13 0.93 -18.52
N SER A 37 20.14 0.21 -17.97
CA SER A 37 18.85 0.06 -18.61
C SER A 37 18.19 1.45 -18.67
N ARG A 38 18.09 1.94 -19.90
CA ARG A 38 17.35 3.13 -20.29
C ARG A 38 15.90 2.97 -19.84
N GLY A 39 15.36 3.99 -19.16
CA GLY A 39 13.94 4.09 -18.84
C GLY A 39 13.52 3.68 -17.42
N LYS A 40 14.21 4.11 -16.36
CA LYS A 40 13.57 4.18 -15.04
C LYS A 40 12.60 5.36 -15.05
N GLU A 41 11.36 5.14 -15.48
CA GLU A 41 10.31 6.14 -15.29
C GLU A 41 10.08 6.28 -13.78
N ARG A 42 10.69 7.31 -13.20
CA ARG A 42 10.57 7.63 -11.78
C ARG A 42 9.10 7.98 -11.55
N LEU A 43 8.38 7.19 -10.74
CA LEU A 43 7.06 7.63 -10.27
C LEU A 43 7.20 9.05 -9.73
N GLU A 44 6.32 9.94 -10.20
CA GLU A 44 6.28 11.32 -9.72
C GLU A 44 6.17 11.32 -8.19
N PRO A 45 6.86 12.22 -7.46
CA PRO A 45 6.83 12.24 -6.00
C PRO A 45 5.42 12.24 -5.40
N GLU A 46 4.49 12.91 -6.07
CA GLU A 46 3.06 13.01 -5.73
C GLU A 46 2.30 11.68 -5.84
N LEU A 47 2.81 10.71 -6.59
CA LEU A 47 2.17 9.40 -6.77
C LEU A 47 2.92 8.28 -6.04
N LEU A 48 3.88 8.63 -5.18
CA LEU A 48 4.57 7.65 -4.35
C LEU A 48 3.65 7.11 -3.27
N PRO A 49 3.63 5.78 -3.03
CA PRO A 49 2.90 5.18 -1.92
C PRO A 49 3.35 5.75 -0.55
N ASN A 50 2.45 5.82 0.43
CA ASN A 50 2.75 6.39 1.75
C ASN A 50 3.93 5.73 2.44
N ALA A 51 4.05 4.40 2.35
CA ALA A 51 5.17 3.68 2.94
C ALA A 51 6.54 4.11 2.35
N ARG A 52 6.56 4.56 1.09
CA ARG A 52 7.76 5.14 0.46
C ARG A 52 8.02 6.58 0.86
N ARG A 53 6.96 7.37 1.01
CA ARG A 53 7.05 8.78 1.46
C ARG A 53 7.65 8.85 2.86
N ARG A 54 7.13 8.07 3.82
CA ARG A 54 7.67 7.98 5.19
C ARG A 54 9.13 7.54 5.24
N LYS A 55 9.55 6.66 4.33
CA LYS A 55 10.97 6.25 4.25
C LYS A 55 11.88 7.42 3.84
N ARG A 56 11.40 8.31 2.98
CA ARG A 56 12.18 9.47 2.49
C ARG A 56 12.18 10.62 3.47
N ASP A 57 11.06 10.79 4.18
CA ASP A 57 10.84 11.87 5.13
C ASP A 57 10.26 11.27 6.43
N PRO A 58 11.11 10.97 7.43
CA PRO A 58 10.67 10.43 8.72
C PRO A 58 9.81 11.41 9.51
N ASP A 59 9.99 12.70 9.30
CA ASP A 59 9.23 13.77 9.94
C ASP A 59 7.88 13.99 9.25
N TRP A 60 7.57 13.23 8.19
CA TRP A 60 6.24 13.14 7.59
C TRP A 60 5.27 12.41 8.53
N THR A 61 4.90 13.09 9.60
CA THR A 61 3.89 12.66 10.57
C THR A 61 2.47 12.86 10.07
N SER A 62 2.28 13.78 9.11
CA SER A 62 1.00 14.07 8.46
C SER A 62 0.61 13.04 7.38
N GLY A 63 1.39 11.96 7.23
CA GLY A 63 1.08 10.93 6.24
C GLY A 63 -0.25 10.23 6.48
N GLY A 64 -1.06 10.15 5.43
CA GLY A 64 -2.41 9.59 5.49
C GLY A 64 -2.46 8.09 5.75
N PHE A 65 -3.66 7.60 6.05
CA PHE A 65 -3.90 6.18 6.29
C PHE A 65 -3.96 5.40 4.97
N SER A 66 -3.41 4.19 4.99
CA SER A 66 -3.56 3.22 3.90
C SER A 66 -4.71 2.27 4.26
N LEU A 67 -5.71 2.16 3.38
CA LEU A 67 -6.78 1.18 3.51
C LEU A 67 -6.38 -0.11 2.77
N GLY A 68 -6.19 -1.19 3.52
CA GLY A 68 -5.89 -2.53 3.00
C GLY A 68 -7.15 -3.26 2.59
N ILE A 69 -7.12 -3.91 1.43
CA ILE A 69 -8.27 -4.59 0.84
C ILE A 69 -7.84 -5.99 0.37
N ASP A 70 -8.44 -7.02 0.96
CA ASP A 70 -8.36 -8.40 0.45
C ASP A 70 -9.64 -8.75 -0.31
N LEU A 71 -9.54 -8.94 -1.63
CA LEU A 71 -10.68 -9.23 -2.51
C LEU A 71 -10.89 -10.74 -2.65
N GLY A 72 -11.75 -11.29 -1.81
CA GLY A 72 -12.30 -12.63 -1.97
C GLY A 72 -13.48 -12.68 -2.96
N ASN A 73 -13.95 -13.89 -3.27
CA ASN A 73 -15.10 -14.09 -4.18
C ASN A 73 -16.44 -13.63 -3.59
N VAL A 74 -16.61 -13.75 -2.27
CA VAL A 74 -17.88 -13.46 -1.55
C VAL A 74 -17.71 -12.37 -0.50
N LYS A 75 -16.50 -12.26 0.04
CA LYS A 75 -16.18 -11.37 1.15
C LYS A 75 -14.98 -10.52 0.78
N THR A 76 -14.99 -9.29 1.25
CA THR A 76 -13.87 -8.37 1.13
C THR A 76 -13.42 -7.97 2.51
N GLY A 77 -12.22 -8.39 2.90
CA GLY A 77 -11.59 -7.99 4.15
C GLY A 77 -11.03 -6.58 4.04
N LEU A 78 -11.19 -5.79 5.10
CA LEU A 78 -10.64 -4.43 5.19
C LEU A 78 -9.79 -4.27 6.43
N ALA A 79 -8.68 -3.55 6.28
CA ALA A 79 -7.79 -3.16 7.37
C ALA A 79 -7.35 -1.70 7.18
N LEU A 80 -6.96 -1.05 8.27
CA LEU A 80 -6.43 0.30 8.25
C LEU A 80 -5.05 0.31 8.90
N GLY A 81 -4.11 1.03 8.30
CA GLY A 81 -2.80 1.23 8.88
C GLY A 81 -2.18 2.53 8.42
N MET A 82 -1.28 3.08 9.24
CA MET A 82 -0.51 4.27 8.88
C MET A 82 0.99 4.00 8.74
N GLY A 83 1.44 2.75 8.89
CA GLY A 83 2.85 2.38 8.86
C GLY A 83 3.61 2.66 10.17
N LEU A 84 2.92 3.13 11.20
CA LEU A 84 3.40 3.17 12.58
C LEU A 84 2.69 2.05 13.35
N GLY A 85 3.44 1.01 13.73
CA GLY A 85 2.87 -0.17 14.37
C GLY A 85 2.11 -1.10 13.42
N LEU A 86 1.40 -2.06 14.02
CA LEU A 86 0.66 -3.08 13.29
C LEU A 86 -0.66 -2.50 12.73
N PRO A 87 -1.04 -2.82 11.48
CA PRO A 87 -2.35 -2.48 10.96
C PRO A 87 -3.47 -3.12 11.79
N ARG A 88 -4.61 -2.45 11.88
CA ARG A 88 -5.80 -2.98 12.58
C ARG A 88 -6.84 -3.49 11.57
N PRO A 89 -7.52 -4.61 11.85
CA PRO A 89 -8.68 -5.01 11.07
C PRO A 89 -9.79 -3.95 11.20
N LEU A 90 -10.47 -3.63 10.10
CA LEU A 90 -11.55 -2.65 10.06
C LEU A 90 -12.92 -3.33 10.02
N THR A 91 -13.21 -4.07 8.96
CA THR A 91 -14.49 -4.77 8.78
C THR A 91 -14.41 -5.79 7.64
N VAL A 92 -15.48 -6.56 7.42
CA VAL A 92 -15.64 -7.46 6.27
C VAL A 92 -16.92 -7.09 5.53
N LEU A 93 -16.80 -6.81 4.24
CA LEU A 93 -17.95 -6.51 3.38
C LEU A 93 -18.42 -7.76 2.63
N ARG A 94 -19.73 -7.88 2.40
CA ARG A 94 -20.38 -8.96 1.64
C ARG A 94 -21.17 -8.39 0.47
N MET A 95 -20.48 -7.69 -0.41
CA MET A 95 -21.02 -7.01 -1.59
C MET A 95 -19.99 -7.08 -2.71
N SER A 96 -20.38 -6.81 -3.95
CA SER A 96 -19.48 -6.91 -5.10
C SER A 96 -19.75 -5.83 -6.15
N GLY A 97 -18.83 -5.68 -7.09
CA GLY A 97 -18.96 -4.76 -8.21
C GLY A 97 -19.12 -3.29 -7.77
N LYS A 98 -20.09 -2.61 -8.38
CA LYS A 98 -20.29 -1.16 -8.21
C LYS A 98 -20.55 -0.75 -6.77
N GLU A 99 -21.34 -1.53 -6.04
CA GLU A 99 -21.69 -1.25 -4.64
C GLU A 99 -20.45 -1.31 -3.74
N LEU A 100 -19.63 -2.35 -3.93
CA LEU A 100 -18.36 -2.49 -3.22
C LEU A 100 -17.43 -1.30 -3.50
N GLU A 101 -17.28 -0.91 -4.77
CA GLU A 101 -16.44 0.23 -5.16
C GLU A 101 -16.85 1.54 -4.44
N VAL A 102 -18.16 1.83 -4.36
CA VAL A 102 -18.68 3.01 -3.65
C VAL A 102 -18.39 2.90 -2.15
N ARG A 103 -18.70 1.74 -1.56
CA ARG A 103 -18.53 1.54 -0.11
C ARG A 103 -17.07 1.63 0.33
N LEU A 104 -16.13 1.18 -0.49
CA LEU A 104 -14.70 1.31 -0.23
C LEU A 104 -14.26 2.78 -0.18
N ILE A 105 -14.75 3.61 -1.10
CA ILE A 105 -14.41 5.04 -1.13
C ILE A 105 -14.98 5.75 0.10
N GLU A 106 -16.23 5.48 0.46
CA GLU A 106 -16.86 6.04 1.67
C GLU A 106 -16.07 5.69 2.93
N LEU A 107 -15.65 4.43 3.07
CA LEU A 107 -14.87 3.98 4.22
C LEU A 107 -13.47 4.60 4.22
N ALA A 108 -12.84 4.73 3.05
CA ALA A 108 -11.55 5.40 2.94
C ALA A 108 -11.63 6.86 3.39
N GLN A 109 -12.65 7.60 2.94
CA GLN A 109 -12.88 8.99 3.36
C GLN A 109 -13.18 9.09 4.85
N LYS A 110 -14.04 8.22 5.38
CA LYS A 110 -14.39 8.20 6.80
C LYS A 110 -13.18 7.97 7.71
N GLU A 111 -12.25 7.12 7.28
CA GLU A 111 -11.05 6.77 8.04
C GLU A 111 -9.83 7.65 7.65
N ASP A 112 -10.05 8.75 6.93
CA ASP A 112 -9.02 9.68 6.44
C ASP A 112 -7.88 9.00 5.66
N ALA A 113 -8.21 7.90 4.97
CA ALA A 113 -7.29 7.22 4.09
C ALA A 113 -7.07 8.01 2.80
N ASP A 114 -5.85 7.97 2.28
CA ASP A 114 -5.40 8.67 1.06
C ASP A 114 -4.87 7.71 -0.01
N GLU A 115 -4.81 6.41 0.31
CA GLU A 115 -4.51 5.35 -0.63
C GLU A 115 -5.22 4.03 -0.28
N LEU A 116 -5.50 3.26 -1.33
CA LEU A 116 -6.06 1.92 -1.27
C LEU A 116 -4.99 0.92 -1.68
N ILE A 117 -4.71 -0.05 -0.83
CA ILE A 117 -3.76 -1.14 -1.10
C ILE A 117 -4.56 -2.42 -1.29
N VAL A 118 -4.64 -2.87 -2.54
CA VAL A 118 -5.44 -4.04 -2.92
C VAL A 118 -4.54 -5.24 -3.12
N GLY A 119 -4.88 -6.31 -2.43
CA GLY A 119 -4.29 -7.62 -2.59
C GLY A 119 -4.36 -8.19 -3.99
N LEU A 120 -3.22 -8.58 -4.56
CA LEU A 120 -3.14 -9.27 -5.85
C LEU A 120 -2.67 -10.71 -5.62
N PRO A 121 -3.56 -11.71 -5.66
CA PRO A 121 -3.16 -13.10 -5.55
C PRO A 121 -2.35 -13.46 -6.79
N GLN A 122 -1.10 -13.92 -6.64
CA GLN A 122 -0.28 -14.43 -7.73
C GLN A 122 0.14 -15.87 -7.46
N ALA A 123 0.39 -16.64 -8.52
CA ALA A 123 0.96 -17.97 -8.37
C ALA A 123 2.42 -17.88 -7.88
N LEU A 124 2.97 -18.96 -7.33
CA LEU A 124 4.34 -18.99 -6.79
C LEU A 124 5.43 -18.67 -7.83
N ASP A 125 5.12 -18.88 -9.11
CA ASP A 125 5.99 -18.54 -10.25
C ASP A 125 5.75 -17.12 -10.79
N GLY A 126 4.91 -16.33 -10.12
CA GLY A 126 4.52 -14.98 -10.51
C GLY A 126 3.48 -14.90 -11.63
N THR A 127 2.95 -16.05 -12.10
CA THR A 127 1.93 -16.05 -13.17
C THR A 127 0.58 -15.53 -12.67
N GLU A 128 -0.16 -14.88 -13.58
CA GLU A 128 -1.52 -14.43 -13.29
C GLU A 128 -2.49 -15.62 -13.24
N THR A 129 -3.33 -15.60 -12.22
CA THR A 129 -4.42 -16.57 -12.04
C THR A 129 -5.75 -15.95 -12.48
N HIS A 130 -6.78 -16.78 -12.59
CA HIS A 130 -8.17 -16.30 -12.80
C HIS A 130 -8.59 -15.26 -11.75
N GLN A 131 -8.15 -15.44 -10.49
CA GLN A 131 -8.44 -14.49 -9.43
C GLN A 131 -7.67 -13.18 -9.61
N SER A 132 -6.41 -13.23 -10.07
CA SER A 132 -5.62 -12.04 -10.41
C SER A 132 -6.32 -11.20 -11.47
N HIS A 133 -6.83 -11.83 -12.53
CA HIS A 133 -7.56 -11.12 -13.58
C HIS A 133 -8.85 -10.45 -13.05
N LYS A 134 -9.60 -11.13 -12.18
CA LYS A 134 -10.79 -10.55 -11.53
C LYS A 134 -10.44 -9.34 -10.67
N VAL A 135 -9.40 -9.45 -9.84
CA VAL A 135 -8.89 -8.34 -9.01
C VAL A 135 -8.51 -7.18 -9.89
N ARG A 136 -7.69 -7.39 -10.93
CA ARG A 136 -7.28 -6.32 -11.86
C ARG A 136 -8.47 -5.65 -12.54
N GLY A 137 -9.45 -6.43 -13.00
CA GLY A 137 -10.67 -5.89 -13.61
C GLY A 137 -11.49 -5.02 -12.65
N PHE A 138 -11.62 -5.43 -11.40
CA PHE A 138 -12.27 -4.64 -10.35
C PHE A 138 -11.49 -3.36 -10.02
N VAL A 139 -10.18 -3.49 -9.80
CA VAL A 139 -9.32 -2.38 -9.39
C VAL A 139 -9.25 -1.29 -10.46
N ARG A 140 -9.32 -1.63 -11.75
CA ARG A 140 -9.43 -0.64 -12.83
C ARG A 140 -10.66 0.25 -12.67
N LYS A 141 -11.81 -0.33 -12.34
CA LYS A 141 -13.06 0.43 -12.13
C LYS A 141 -13.02 1.24 -10.84
N LEU A 142 -12.46 0.65 -9.78
CA LEU A 142 -12.23 1.32 -8.51
C LEU A 142 -11.33 2.55 -8.68
N ALA A 143 -10.21 2.41 -9.40
CA ALA A 143 -9.22 3.48 -9.60
C ALA A 143 -9.84 4.71 -10.29
N VAL A 144 -10.73 4.51 -11.26
CA VAL A 144 -11.46 5.61 -11.92
C VAL A 144 -12.25 6.43 -10.90
N ARG A 145 -13.02 5.78 -10.00
CA ARG A 145 -13.83 6.49 -8.99
C ARG A 145 -13.02 7.03 -7.82
N ALA A 146 -11.99 6.29 -7.42
CA ALA A 146 -11.05 6.69 -6.38
C ALA A 146 -10.34 7.99 -6.78
N ALA A 147 -10.00 8.13 -8.06
CA ALA A 147 -9.35 9.33 -8.60
C ALA A 147 -10.19 10.60 -8.46
N ASP A 148 -11.51 10.52 -8.59
CA ASP A 148 -12.40 11.66 -8.35
C ASP A 148 -12.38 12.15 -6.89
N ASN A 149 -11.93 11.30 -5.96
CA ASN A 149 -11.81 11.60 -4.54
C ASN A 149 -10.34 11.78 -4.09
N GLY A 150 -9.40 11.89 -5.04
CA GLY A 150 -7.97 12.02 -4.74
C GLY A 150 -7.31 10.77 -4.14
N LEU A 151 -7.99 9.62 -4.17
CA LEU A 151 -7.51 8.36 -3.60
C LEU A 151 -6.64 7.60 -4.62
N ARG A 152 -5.40 7.30 -4.23
CA ARG A 152 -4.49 6.49 -5.05
C ARG A 152 -4.78 5.01 -4.83
N VAL A 153 -4.71 4.21 -5.90
CA VAL A 153 -4.97 2.76 -5.81
C VAL A 153 -3.75 1.97 -6.25
N TYR A 154 -3.27 1.10 -5.37
CA TYR A 154 -2.10 0.27 -5.60
C TYR A 154 -2.47 -1.21 -5.49
N LEU A 155 -1.90 -2.03 -6.36
CA LEU A 155 -1.91 -3.48 -6.22
C LEU A 155 -0.66 -3.92 -5.45
N GLN A 156 -0.86 -4.69 -4.40
CA GLN A 156 0.19 -5.32 -3.62
C GLN A 156 0.15 -6.83 -3.90
N ASP A 157 1.22 -7.33 -4.48
CA ASP A 157 1.41 -8.74 -4.72
C ASP A 157 1.44 -9.56 -3.41
N GLU A 158 0.61 -10.60 -3.39
CA GLU A 158 0.41 -11.57 -2.31
C GLU A 158 0.92 -12.97 -2.72
N HIS A 159 2.20 -13.23 -2.52
CA HIS A 159 2.71 -14.61 -2.54
C HIS A 159 2.52 -15.23 -1.14
N GLY A 160 1.71 -16.29 -1.01
CA GLY A 160 1.72 -17.20 0.15
C GLY A 160 0.79 -16.90 1.34
N THR A 161 -0.12 -15.94 1.24
CA THR A 161 -0.68 -15.21 2.40
C THR A 161 -1.72 -15.94 3.27
N SER A 162 -2.34 -17.04 2.84
CA SER A 162 -3.37 -17.69 3.69
C SER A 162 -2.81 -18.43 4.91
N LYS A 163 -1.61 -19.02 4.81
CA LYS A 163 -0.97 -19.68 5.97
C LYS A 163 -0.33 -18.65 6.89
N ASP A 164 0.24 -17.60 6.32
CA ASP A 164 0.90 -16.54 7.07
C ASP A 164 -0.10 -15.72 7.91
N ALA A 165 -1.28 -15.40 7.36
CA ALA A 165 -2.37 -14.78 8.12
C ALA A 165 -2.79 -15.60 9.35
N LEU A 166 -2.86 -16.93 9.18
CA LEU A 166 -3.24 -17.83 10.25
C LEU A 166 -2.16 -17.92 11.33
N ASN A 167 -0.89 -17.98 10.94
CA ASN A 167 0.25 -17.96 11.86
C ASN A 167 0.34 -16.63 12.62
N TYR A 168 0.18 -15.50 11.93
CA TYR A 168 0.14 -14.18 12.55
C TYR A 168 -0.94 -14.10 13.65
N MET A 169 -2.16 -14.55 13.34
CA MET A 169 -3.26 -14.59 14.32
C MET A 169 -2.95 -15.48 15.54
N ILE A 170 -2.15 -16.54 15.37
CA ILE A 170 -1.68 -17.38 16.47
C ILE A 170 -0.68 -16.61 17.33
N ASP A 171 0.29 -15.95 16.71
CA ASP A 171 1.37 -15.21 17.38
C ASP A 171 0.85 -14.04 18.21
N ILE A 172 -0.18 -13.32 17.72
CA ILE A 172 -0.83 -12.23 18.47
C ILE A 172 -1.92 -12.73 19.45
N GLY A 173 -2.04 -14.04 19.67
CA GLY A 173 -2.89 -14.61 20.72
C GLY A 173 -4.40 -14.58 20.42
N VAL A 174 -4.83 -14.42 19.17
CA VAL A 174 -6.26 -14.40 18.82
C VAL A 174 -6.89 -15.77 19.06
N LYS A 175 -7.99 -15.81 19.81
CA LYS A 175 -8.72 -17.06 20.13
C LYS A 175 -9.16 -17.81 18.86
N LYS A 176 -9.05 -19.14 18.86
CA LYS A 176 -9.36 -20.00 17.69
C LYS A 176 -10.74 -19.76 17.06
N SER A 177 -11.77 -19.46 17.85
CA SER A 177 -13.10 -19.12 17.37
C SER A 177 -13.13 -17.76 16.64
N ALA A 178 -12.45 -16.75 17.19
CA ALA A 178 -12.29 -15.44 16.56
C ALA A 178 -11.44 -15.52 15.27
N ARG A 179 -10.42 -16.39 15.21
CA ARG A 179 -9.61 -16.63 14.00
C ARG A 179 -10.46 -17.09 12.81
N ARG A 180 -11.47 -17.94 13.04
CA ARG A 180 -12.38 -18.41 11.97
C ARG A 180 -13.41 -17.36 11.56
N ALA A 181 -13.86 -16.53 12.50
CA ALA A 181 -14.86 -15.49 12.22
C ALA A 181 -14.25 -14.27 11.53
N GLN A 182 -12.98 -13.96 11.82
CA GLN A 182 -12.29 -12.75 11.37
C GLN A 182 -11.17 -13.03 10.36
N SER A 183 -10.99 -14.28 9.90
CA SER A 183 -9.91 -14.65 8.98
C SER A 183 -9.82 -13.71 7.79
N ASP A 184 -10.97 -13.33 7.22
CA ASP A 184 -11.05 -12.46 6.05
C ASP A 184 -10.57 -11.03 6.36
N ALA A 185 -10.88 -10.48 7.54
CA ALA A 185 -10.37 -9.17 7.95
C ALA A 185 -8.86 -9.20 8.23
N TYR A 186 -8.36 -10.33 8.77
CA TYR A 186 -6.92 -10.51 9.01
C TYR A 186 -6.12 -10.70 7.73
N SER A 187 -6.69 -11.27 6.67
CA SER A 187 -6.05 -11.27 5.35
C SER A 187 -5.70 -9.85 4.89
N ALA A 188 -6.62 -8.89 5.05
CA ALA A 188 -6.37 -7.49 4.70
C ALA A 188 -5.28 -6.83 5.58
N VAL A 189 -5.14 -7.27 6.84
CA VAL A 189 -4.03 -6.84 7.71
C VAL A 189 -2.69 -7.32 7.12
N MET A 190 -2.62 -8.55 6.63
CA MET A 190 -1.40 -9.09 6.00
C MET A 190 -1.02 -8.35 4.72
N VAL A 191 -2.01 -7.93 3.92
CA VAL A 191 -1.77 -7.07 2.75
C VAL A 191 -1.04 -5.79 3.17
N LEU A 192 -1.52 -5.12 4.21
CA LEU A 192 -0.91 -3.89 4.71
C LEU A 192 0.45 -4.14 5.38
N GLU A 193 0.59 -5.19 6.18
CA GLU A 193 1.86 -5.53 6.83
C GLU A 193 2.93 -5.75 5.77
N ARG A 194 2.65 -6.60 4.76
CA ARG A 194 3.52 -6.82 3.60
C ARG A 194 3.89 -5.52 2.91
N TYR A 195 2.90 -4.68 2.65
CA TYR A 195 3.11 -3.36 2.02
C TYR A 195 4.04 -2.46 2.83
N PHE A 196 3.85 -2.37 4.15
CA PHE A 196 4.69 -1.55 5.03
C PHE A 196 6.08 -2.15 5.24
N GLU A 197 6.21 -3.47 5.40
CA GLU A 197 7.49 -4.18 5.50
C GLU A 197 8.35 -3.97 4.25
N MET A 198 7.73 -4.10 3.08
CA MET A 198 8.38 -3.80 1.81
C MET A 198 8.54 -2.30 1.58
N ARG A 199 8.09 -1.44 2.49
CA ARG A 199 8.15 0.02 2.38
C ARG A 199 7.55 0.53 1.06
N GLY A 200 6.45 -0.08 0.62
CA GLY A 200 5.79 0.22 -0.65
C GLY A 200 6.63 -0.08 -1.90
N TRP A 201 7.61 -0.98 -1.82
CA TRP A 201 8.30 -1.51 -2.99
C TRP A 201 7.49 -2.65 -3.61
N GLY A 202 7.52 -2.79 -4.94
CA GLY A 202 6.81 -3.86 -5.65
C GLY A 202 5.30 -3.65 -5.79
N VAL A 203 4.75 -2.53 -5.33
CA VAL A 203 3.35 -2.18 -5.60
C VAL A 203 3.17 -1.65 -7.02
N GLU A 204 2.06 -1.96 -7.65
CA GLU A 204 1.70 -1.44 -8.97
C GLU A 204 0.65 -0.34 -8.82
N LEU A 205 0.95 0.88 -9.29
CA LEU A 205 -0.02 1.97 -9.27
C LEU A 205 -1.00 1.79 -10.43
N VAL A 206 -2.30 1.78 -10.12
CA VAL A 206 -3.35 1.69 -11.12
C VAL A 206 -3.85 3.09 -11.44
N LEU A 207 -3.51 3.59 -12.64
CA LEU A 207 -3.94 4.90 -13.12
C LEU A 207 -5.17 4.76 -14.03
N PRO A 208 -6.17 5.65 -13.90
CA PRO A 208 -7.23 5.79 -14.89
C PRO A 208 -6.65 6.20 -16.26
N ASP A 209 -7.33 5.89 -17.35
CA ASP A 209 -6.91 6.32 -18.69
C ASP A 209 -7.20 7.80 -18.94
N GLN A 210 -8.24 8.34 -18.30
CA GLN A 210 -8.65 9.72 -18.46
C GLN A 210 -7.59 10.68 -17.89
N PRO A 211 -7.07 11.63 -18.70
CA PRO A 211 -6.02 12.55 -18.25
C PRO A 211 -6.49 13.51 -17.16
N GLU A 212 -7.76 13.91 -17.18
CA GLU A 212 -8.37 14.78 -16.18
C GLU A 212 -8.34 14.15 -14.78
N LEU A 213 -8.65 12.85 -14.69
CA LEU A 213 -8.60 12.11 -13.43
C LEU A 213 -7.16 11.97 -12.91
N ARG A 214 -6.18 11.84 -13.81
CA ARG A 214 -4.76 11.83 -13.43
C ARG A 214 -4.32 13.18 -12.86
N GLN A 215 -4.81 14.29 -13.42
CA GLN A 215 -4.53 15.62 -12.89
C GLN A 215 -5.20 15.84 -11.53
N LYS A 216 -6.45 15.42 -11.36
CA LYS A 216 -7.15 15.46 -10.07
C LYS A 216 -6.42 14.66 -8.99
N LEU A 217 -5.92 13.46 -9.31
CA LEU A 217 -5.11 12.66 -8.38
C LEU A 217 -3.85 13.40 -7.91
N LYS A 218 -3.18 14.12 -8.80
CA LYS A 218 -2.00 14.94 -8.46
C LYS A 218 -2.40 16.13 -7.59
N ALA A 219 -3.45 16.85 -7.97
CA ALA A 219 -3.94 18.03 -7.25
C ALA A 219 -4.44 17.69 -5.84
N GLY A 220 -5.15 16.56 -5.66
CA GLY A 220 -5.65 16.13 -4.35
C GLY A 220 -4.51 15.81 -3.36
N VAL A 221 -3.38 15.33 -3.85
CA VAL A 221 -2.17 15.12 -3.04
C VAL A 221 -1.57 16.47 -2.61
N GLN A 222 -1.56 17.46 -3.49
CA GLN A 222 -1.02 18.79 -3.22
C GLN A 222 -1.90 19.57 -2.21
N SER A 223 -3.23 19.49 -2.33
CA SER A 223 -4.16 20.12 -1.39
C SER A 223 -4.01 19.58 0.03
N LYS A 224 -3.89 18.26 0.22
CA LYS A 224 -3.62 17.68 1.54
C LYS A 224 -2.28 18.16 2.13
N LYS A 225 -1.26 18.31 1.28
CA LYS A 225 0.05 18.82 1.71
C LYS A 225 -0.04 20.27 2.21
N GLU A 226 -0.88 21.09 1.60
CA GLU A 226 -1.12 22.47 2.06
C GLU A 226 -1.92 22.47 3.38
N ASP A 227 -2.99 21.71 3.49
CA ASP A 227 -3.77 21.58 4.74
C ASP A 227 -2.91 21.09 5.92
N ASP A 228 -1.97 20.18 5.66
CA ASP A 228 -1.02 19.70 6.66
C ASP A 228 0.01 20.76 7.05
N LEU A 229 0.49 21.57 6.09
CA LEU A 229 1.47 22.63 6.34
C LEU A 229 0.90 23.73 7.25
N TRP A 230 -0.38 24.08 7.10
CA TRP A 230 -1.05 25.07 7.95
C TRP A 230 -1.40 24.53 9.36
N LYS A 231 -1.48 23.21 9.54
CA LYS A 231 -1.72 22.59 10.87
C LYS A 231 -0.51 22.59 11.79
N ASP A 232 0.69 22.67 11.23
CA ASP A 232 1.93 22.68 12.01
C ASP A 232 2.23 24.07 12.62
N ASP A 233 1.79 25.15 11.96
CA ASP A 233 1.99 26.53 12.46
C ASP A 233 1.15 26.84 13.71
N ASP A 234 -0.07 26.27 13.83
CA ASP A 234 -0.94 26.46 14.99
C ASP A 234 -0.38 25.81 16.28
N LYS A 235 0.61 24.92 16.19
CA LYS A 235 1.28 24.34 17.37
C LYS A 235 2.51 25.12 17.83
N SER A 236 2.90 26.18 17.12
CA SER A 236 4.04 27.05 17.48
C SER A 236 3.62 28.38 18.11
N GLY A 237 2.33 28.73 18.10
CA GLY A 237 1.81 30.02 18.56
C GLY A 237 1.23 30.08 19.98
N GLY A 238 1.61 29.15 20.87
CA GLY A 238 0.91 28.94 22.16
C GLY A 238 1.74 29.10 23.42
N ASN A 239 2.67 30.06 23.52
CA ASN A 239 3.16 30.50 24.83
C ASN A 239 3.58 31.98 24.80
N PHE A 240 2.59 32.86 24.63
CA PHE A 240 2.76 34.29 24.85
C PHE A 240 1.58 34.81 25.67
N PHE A 241 1.59 34.50 26.97
CA PHE A 241 0.97 35.37 27.97
C PHE A 241 2.06 35.77 28.95
N GLY A 242 2.62 36.94 28.71
CA GLY A 242 3.42 37.67 29.68
C GLY A 242 2.54 38.26 30.77
N LEU A 243 3.10 38.27 31.99
CA LEU A 243 2.96 39.22 33.10
C LEU A 243 1.63 39.97 33.26
N PHE A 244 0.97 39.77 34.41
CA PHE A 244 0.87 40.75 35.50
C PHE A 244 0.60 40.05 36.83
#